data_AF-A0A6A6CBK5-F1
#
_entry.id   AF-A0A6A6CBK5-F1
#
_cell.length_a   1.000
_cell.length_b   1.000
_cell.length_c   1.000
_cell.angle_alpha   90.00
_cell.angle_beta   90.00
_cell.angle_gamma   90.00
#
_symmetry.space_group_name_H-M   'P 1'
#
loop_
_entity.id
_entity.type
_entity.pdbx_description
1 polymer ?
#
loop_
_entity_poly.entity_id
_entity_poly.type
_entity_poly.pdbx_seq_one_letter_code
_entity_poly.pdbx_strand_id
1 'polypeptide(L)'
;MSLCFDEAYQALKSNRISEEQYLHEVLAHFCGIRHPADEKATRPWELRINDPVGNAIREAALSSPHSRPESIDQLEKLFASALKDDADAVRTIVSQLGHGQPLPLQAIATFAALHSDAEVLRLCVQLGATLEDRNTSIALEFAARGPALLDVLYQYDWRDMKTSSLAFHRMLEWSLHTGPQELQWFLDHDAEVDRELIRHAVHGAPLKTACVELLLHRYGVKLFKGTRLLQNAAKRGNTDTIRLLLEAGLDADELVPPPTHDDGECEFTALYEAVYKQHEEAVKLLLQHGADPEKQICIDGLNTPLKLAEGHGFASIAALLHRSVEKGKPGSRSWTSRL
;
A
#
# COMPACT_ATOMS: atom_id res chain seq x y z
N MET A 1 32.17 -11.81 -14.50
CA MET A 1 32.04 -10.40 -14.93
C MET A 1 31.20 -9.74 -13.86
N SER A 2 31.68 -8.67 -13.25
CA SER A 2 30.88 -7.89 -12.32
C SER A 2 29.69 -7.27 -13.06
N LEU A 3 28.55 -7.15 -12.39
CA LEU A 3 27.37 -6.48 -12.92
C LEU A 3 27.38 -5.00 -12.56
N CYS A 4 26.85 -4.15 -13.45
CA CYS A 4 26.49 -2.78 -13.07
C CYS A 4 25.25 -2.77 -12.16
N PHE A 5 24.94 -1.62 -11.54
CA PHE A 5 23.80 -1.52 -10.62
C PHE A 5 22.46 -1.93 -11.25
N ASP A 6 22.20 -1.51 -12.49
CA ASP A 6 20.95 -1.84 -13.18
C ASP A 6 20.87 -3.34 -13.53
N GLU A 7 21.95 -3.92 -14.06
CA GLU A 7 22.01 -5.35 -14.37
C GLU A 7 21.84 -6.23 -13.13
N ALA A 8 22.47 -5.83 -12.01
CA ALA A 8 22.33 -6.51 -10.73
C ALA A 8 20.87 -6.44 -10.24
N TYR A 9 20.24 -5.26 -10.30
CA TYR A 9 18.83 -5.11 -9.93
C TYR A 9 17.89 -5.94 -10.82
N GLN A 10 18.09 -5.93 -12.15
CA GLN A 10 17.28 -6.74 -13.05
C GLN A 10 17.50 -8.24 -12.82
N ALA A 11 18.73 -8.67 -12.47
CA ALA A 11 19.02 -10.05 -12.10
C ALA A 11 18.33 -10.46 -10.80
N LEU A 12 18.32 -9.61 -9.78
CA LEU A 12 17.60 -9.82 -8.52
C LEU A 12 16.09 -9.93 -8.77
N LYS A 13 15.52 -8.96 -9.49
CA LYS A 13 14.08 -8.92 -9.82
C LYS A 13 13.62 -10.13 -10.64
N SER A 14 14.50 -10.68 -11.48
CA SER A 14 14.24 -11.89 -12.28
C SER A 14 14.60 -13.20 -11.55
N ASN A 15 14.92 -13.15 -10.25
CA ASN A 15 15.33 -14.28 -9.42
C ASN A 15 16.53 -15.06 -10.00
N ARG A 16 17.39 -14.40 -10.78
CA ARG A 16 18.62 -15.00 -11.32
C ARG A 16 19.76 -15.02 -10.31
N ILE A 17 19.73 -14.12 -9.32
CA ILE A 17 20.69 -14.03 -8.22
C ILE A 17 19.94 -13.83 -6.89
N SER A 18 20.57 -14.22 -5.78
CA SER A 18 20.07 -13.93 -4.43
C SER A 18 20.32 -12.47 -4.03
N GLU A 19 19.69 -12.02 -2.94
CA GLU A 19 19.95 -10.68 -2.38
C GLU A 19 21.39 -10.53 -1.86
N GLU A 20 21.96 -11.59 -1.27
CA GLU A 20 23.38 -11.62 -0.89
C GLU A 20 24.30 -11.45 -2.11
N GLN A 21 23.99 -12.13 -3.23
CA GLN A 21 24.73 -11.99 -4.48
C GLN A 21 24.55 -10.59 -5.10
N TYR A 22 23.34 -10.04 -5.03
CA TYR A 22 23.08 -8.66 -5.45
C TYR A 22 23.93 -7.67 -4.65
N LEU A 23 23.94 -7.79 -3.31
CA LEU A 23 24.74 -6.96 -2.42
C LEU A 23 26.23 -7.06 -2.74
N HIS A 24 26.75 -8.27 -2.99
CA HIS A 24 28.13 -8.49 -3.43
C HIS A 24 28.47 -7.67 -4.69
N GLU A 25 27.65 -7.78 -5.74
CA GLU A 25 27.85 -7.08 -7.02
C GLU A 25 27.83 -5.55 -6.85
N VAL A 26 26.86 -5.01 -6.10
CA VAL A 26 26.75 -3.56 -5.93
C VAL A 26 27.80 -2.98 -4.97
N LEU A 27 28.16 -3.70 -3.90
CA LEU A 27 29.18 -3.27 -2.94
C LEU A 27 30.59 -3.29 -3.53
N ALA A 28 30.89 -4.18 -4.48
CA ALA A 28 32.20 -4.25 -5.15
C ALA A 28 32.62 -2.92 -5.82
N HIS A 29 31.67 -2.02 -6.08
CA HIS A 29 31.93 -0.66 -6.56
C HIS A 29 32.69 0.20 -5.53
N PHE A 30 32.67 -0.10 -4.23
CA PHE A 30 33.54 0.57 -3.26
C PHE A 30 35.04 0.30 -3.52
N CYS A 31 35.39 -0.88 -4.03
CA CYS A 31 36.76 -1.24 -4.41
C CYS A 31 37.20 -0.66 -5.76
N GLY A 32 36.34 0.10 -6.45
CA GLY A 32 36.67 0.79 -7.69
C GLY A 32 36.21 0.09 -8.97
N ILE A 33 35.39 -0.96 -8.88
CA ILE A 33 34.64 -1.47 -10.04
C ILE A 33 33.75 -0.34 -10.58
N ARG A 34 33.78 -0.12 -11.90
CA ARG A 34 32.99 0.91 -12.59
C ARG A 34 32.56 0.39 -13.95
N HIS A 35 31.30 0.64 -14.30
CA HIS A 35 30.73 0.40 -15.61
C HIS A 35 30.22 1.73 -16.20
N PRO A 36 30.20 1.89 -17.53
CA PRO A 36 29.66 3.10 -18.16
C PRO A 36 28.21 3.43 -17.76
N ALA A 37 27.40 2.42 -17.41
CA ALA A 37 26.02 2.59 -16.97
C ALA A 37 25.88 3.12 -15.52
N ASP A 38 26.96 3.07 -14.72
CA ASP A 38 26.94 3.52 -13.33
C ASP A 38 27.03 5.05 -13.21
N GLU A 39 27.53 5.73 -14.26
CA GLU A 39 27.74 7.16 -14.27
C GLU A 39 26.42 7.94 -14.18
N LYS A 40 26.46 9.11 -13.53
CA LYS A 40 25.25 9.95 -13.36
C LYS A 40 24.61 10.35 -14.69
N ALA A 41 25.42 10.54 -15.75
CA ALA A 41 24.94 10.99 -17.06
C ALA A 41 24.18 9.91 -17.84
N THR A 42 24.46 8.64 -17.57
CA THR A 42 23.92 7.47 -18.29
C THR A 42 22.95 6.65 -17.43
N ARG A 43 22.67 7.11 -16.19
CA ARG A 43 21.87 6.38 -15.21
C ARG A 43 20.42 6.17 -15.68
N PRO A 44 19.88 4.93 -15.59
CA PRO A 44 18.46 4.69 -15.76
C PRO A 44 17.62 5.42 -14.70
N TRP A 45 16.54 6.07 -15.13
CA TRP A 45 15.57 6.68 -14.20
C TRP A 45 14.90 5.63 -13.28
N GLU A 46 14.90 4.35 -13.66
CA GLU A 46 14.16 3.26 -13.03
C GLU A 46 14.85 2.84 -11.74
N LEU A 47 16.19 2.76 -11.77
CA LEU A 47 17.03 2.47 -10.61
C LEU A 47 16.73 3.43 -9.44
N ARG A 48 16.40 4.69 -9.74
CA ARG A 48 16.11 5.73 -8.74
C ARG A 48 14.89 5.42 -7.86
N ILE A 49 13.91 4.72 -8.42
CA ILE A 49 12.59 4.51 -7.83
C ILE A 49 12.46 3.05 -7.42
N ASN A 50 12.93 2.15 -8.27
CA ASN A 50 12.75 0.72 -8.14
C ASN A 50 13.84 0.05 -7.30
N ASP A 51 15.01 0.69 -7.14
CA ASP A 51 16.12 0.18 -6.33
C ASP A 51 16.74 1.28 -5.45
N PRO A 52 16.03 1.72 -4.40
CA PRO A 52 16.53 2.78 -3.50
C PRO A 52 17.82 2.36 -2.79
N VAL A 53 18.00 1.07 -2.46
CA VAL A 53 19.21 0.54 -1.82
C VAL A 53 20.40 0.64 -2.75
N GLY A 54 20.30 0.07 -3.96
CA GLY A 54 21.37 0.12 -4.95
C GLY A 54 21.74 1.55 -5.31
N ASN A 55 20.75 2.44 -5.44
CA ASN A 55 21.05 3.85 -5.68
C ASN A 55 21.76 4.52 -4.49
N ALA A 56 21.39 4.21 -3.24
CA ALA A 56 22.08 4.74 -2.05
C ALA A 56 23.53 4.20 -1.95
N ILE A 57 23.75 2.91 -2.22
CA ILE A 57 25.08 2.29 -2.29
C ILE A 57 25.91 2.98 -3.38
N ARG A 58 25.35 3.20 -4.56
CA ARG A 58 26.02 3.89 -5.67
C ARG A 58 26.40 5.32 -5.31
N GLU A 59 25.50 6.08 -4.69
CA GLU A 59 25.77 7.46 -4.25
C GLU A 59 26.89 7.50 -3.21
N ALA A 60 26.92 6.56 -2.27
CA ALA A 60 28.00 6.41 -1.30
C ALA A 60 29.33 6.01 -1.96
N ALA A 61 29.32 5.05 -2.89
CA ALA A 61 30.51 4.59 -3.60
C ALA A 61 31.12 5.65 -4.53
N LEU A 62 30.28 6.50 -5.14
CA LEU A 62 30.72 7.60 -6.02
C LEU A 62 31.18 8.83 -5.24
N SER A 63 30.63 9.08 -4.05
CA SER A 63 30.98 10.24 -3.22
C SER A 63 32.23 10.02 -2.35
N SER A 64 32.68 8.78 -2.17
CA SER A 64 33.86 8.41 -1.38
C SER A 64 35.15 8.71 -2.13
N PRO A 65 35.86 9.82 -1.87
CA PRO A 65 36.84 10.32 -2.82
C PRO A 65 38.30 9.94 -2.50
N HIS A 66 38.63 9.33 -1.35
CA HIS A 66 40.03 9.24 -0.89
C HIS A 66 40.51 7.91 -0.25
N SER A 67 39.67 6.89 -0.12
CA SER A 67 40.12 5.57 0.38
C SER A 67 39.23 4.46 -0.19
N ARG A 68 39.69 3.84 -1.28
CA ARG A 68 39.05 2.60 -1.76
C ARG A 68 39.48 1.49 -0.80
N PRO A 69 38.55 0.82 -0.10
CA PRO A 69 38.92 -0.31 0.73
C PRO A 69 39.52 -1.41 -0.16
N GLU A 70 40.53 -2.11 0.35
CA GLU A 70 41.16 -3.24 -0.36
C GLU A 70 40.20 -4.44 -0.48
N SER A 71 39.22 -4.53 0.40
CA SER A 71 38.19 -5.58 0.43
C SER A 71 36.83 -5.02 0.86
N ILE A 72 35.76 -5.61 0.35
CA ILE A 72 34.38 -5.33 0.76
C ILE A 72 33.89 -6.22 1.91
N ASP A 73 34.68 -7.16 2.42
CA ASP A 73 34.23 -8.18 3.39
C ASP A 73 33.54 -7.59 4.62
N GLN A 74 34.00 -6.43 5.11
CA GLN A 74 33.38 -5.76 6.26
C GLN A 74 32.05 -5.10 5.89
N LEU A 75 31.92 -4.55 4.68
CA LEU A 75 30.65 -4.01 4.18
C LEU A 75 29.66 -5.14 3.93
N GLU A 76 30.09 -6.27 3.37
CA GLU A 76 29.23 -7.45 3.19
C GLU A 76 28.75 -8.00 4.53
N LYS A 77 29.66 -8.14 5.52
CA LYS A 77 29.28 -8.53 6.88
C LYS A 77 28.30 -7.56 7.51
N LEU A 78 28.45 -6.26 7.24
CA LEU A 78 27.56 -5.22 7.76
C LEU A 78 26.14 -5.38 7.20
N PHE A 79 25.98 -5.48 5.88
CA PHE A 79 24.68 -5.71 5.26
C PHE A 79 24.11 -7.11 5.58
N ALA A 80 24.95 -8.14 5.68
CA ALA A 80 24.52 -9.47 6.10
C ALA A 80 24.06 -9.53 7.56
N SER A 81 24.57 -8.65 8.42
CA SER A 81 24.09 -8.50 9.80
C SER A 81 22.75 -7.77 9.84
N ALA A 82 22.59 -6.73 9.01
CA ALA A 82 21.31 -6.05 8.83
C ALA A 82 20.23 -6.98 8.24
N LEU A 83 20.58 -7.87 7.32
CA LEU A 83 19.69 -8.92 6.78
C LEU A 83 19.16 -9.89 7.84
N LYS A 84 19.85 -10.01 8.97
CA LYS A 84 19.51 -10.91 10.08
C LYS A 84 18.87 -10.18 11.25
N ASP A 85 18.52 -8.90 11.07
CA ASP A 85 18.01 -8.01 12.11
C ASP A 85 18.94 -7.92 13.34
N ASP A 86 20.26 -8.07 13.14
CA ASP A 86 21.26 -8.08 14.22
C ASP A 86 21.86 -6.68 14.43
N ALA A 87 21.10 -5.83 15.11
CA ALA A 87 21.50 -4.45 15.39
C ALA A 87 22.79 -4.34 16.23
N ASP A 88 23.07 -5.32 17.09
CA ASP A 88 24.29 -5.34 17.92
C ASP A 88 25.53 -5.67 17.09
N ALA A 89 25.42 -6.62 16.16
CA ALA A 89 26.48 -6.88 15.19
C ALA A 89 26.72 -5.67 14.28
N VAL A 90 25.65 -5.03 13.78
CA VAL A 90 25.75 -3.79 12.99
C VAL A 90 26.48 -2.71 13.79
N ARG A 91 26.10 -2.47 15.06
CA ARG A 91 26.76 -1.50 15.94
C ARG A 91 28.25 -1.80 16.12
N THR A 92 28.57 -3.07 16.35
CA THR A 92 29.94 -3.54 16.53
C THR A 92 30.77 -3.27 15.28
N ILE A 93 30.29 -3.67 14.11
CA ILE A 93 30.98 -3.47 12.83
C ILE A 93 31.15 -1.98 12.52
N VAL A 94 30.11 -1.16 12.73
CA VAL A 94 30.19 0.30 12.53
C VAL A 94 31.25 0.93 13.44
N SER A 95 31.33 0.52 14.71
CA SER A 95 32.34 1.03 15.63
C SER A 95 33.78 0.66 15.22
N GLN A 96 33.96 -0.52 14.61
CA GLN A 96 35.25 -1.01 14.12
C GLN A 96 35.69 -0.33 12.82
N LEU A 97 34.75 0.08 11.98
CA LEU A 97 35.01 0.83 10.74
C LEU A 97 35.40 2.30 10.99
N GLY A 98 35.48 2.74 12.26
CA GLY A 98 35.69 4.13 12.69
C GLY A 98 36.98 4.82 12.18
N HIS A 99 36.80 6.09 11.78
CA HIS A 99 37.75 7.10 11.30
C HIS A 99 38.59 6.76 10.05
N GLY A 100 37.97 6.87 8.88
CA GLY A 100 38.68 6.99 7.59
C GLY A 100 38.18 6.07 6.48
N GLN A 101 37.35 5.07 6.80
CA GLN A 101 36.73 4.19 5.80
C GLN A 101 35.38 4.75 5.31
N PRO A 102 34.98 4.52 4.05
CA PRO A 102 33.69 4.94 3.54
C PRO A 102 32.58 4.09 4.18
N LEU A 103 31.96 4.60 5.25
CA LEU A 103 30.77 3.97 5.85
C LEU A 103 29.53 4.43 5.08
N PRO A 104 28.82 3.55 4.34
CA PRO A 104 27.63 3.92 3.60
C PRO A 104 26.40 3.98 4.52
N LEU A 105 26.49 4.79 5.58
CA LEU A 105 25.49 4.85 6.66
C LEU A 105 24.08 5.07 6.12
N GLN A 106 23.93 5.95 5.14
CA GLN A 106 22.63 6.23 4.50
C GLN A 106 22.10 5.04 3.68
N ALA A 107 22.99 4.23 3.08
CA ALA A 107 22.58 3.04 2.34
C ALA A 107 22.09 1.94 3.30
N ILE A 108 22.71 1.81 4.46
CA ILE A 108 22.26 0.87 5.51
C ILE A 108 20.91 1.33 6.07
N ALA A 109 20.73 2.63 6.32
CA ALA A 109 19.42 3.18 6.72
C ALA A 109 18.35 2.87 5.67
N THR A 110 18.66 3.06 4.38
CA THR A 110 17.75 2.74 3.27
C THR A 110 17.43 1.24 3.22
N PHE A 111 18.42 0.39 3.46
CA PHE A 111 18.27 -1.06 3.49
C PHE A 111 17.38 -1.52 4.66
N ALA A 112 17.64 -1.02 5.86
CA ALA A 112 16.84 -1.30 7.05
C ALA A 112 15.38 -0.84 6.87
N ALA A 113 15.18 0.35 6.29
CA ALA A 113 13.86 0.85 5.94
C ALA A 113 13.11 -0.07 4.96
N LEU A 114 13.81 -0.59 3.94
CA LEU A 114 13.23 -1.52 2.96
C LEU A 114 12.81 -2.86 3.60
N HIS A 115 13.54 -3.31 4.61
CA HIS A 115 13.30 -4.58 5.31
C HIS A 115 12.39 -4.45 6.54
N SER A 116 11.93 -3.24 6.85
CA SER A 116 11.21 -2.93 8.11
C SER A 116 12.00 -3.26 9.39
N ASP A 117 13.34 -3.19 9.33
CA ASP A 117 14.20 -3.35 10.50
C ASP A 117 14.29 -2.03 11.27
N ALA A 118 13.42 -1.91 12.28
CA ALA A 118 13.33 -0.70 13.10
C ALA A 118 14.58 -0.46 13.95
N GLU A 119 15.26 -1.52 14.42
CA GLU A 119 16.37 -1.38 15.36
C GLU A 119 17.65 -0.96 14.63
N VAL A 120 17.94 -1.55 13.45
CA VAL A 120 19.04 -1.08 12.61
C VAL A 120 18.77 0.32 12.09
N LEU A 121 17.53 0.63 11.67
CA LEU A 121 17.20 1.99 11.23
C LEU A 121 17.41 3.01 12.36
N ARG A 122 16.94 2.71 13.57
CA ARG A 122 17.14 3.57 14.76
C ARG A 122 18.62 3.79 15.03
N LEU A 123 19.43 2.73 14.98
CA LEU A 123 20.87 2.83 15.12
C LEU A 123 21.49 3.74 14.05
N CYS A 124 21.10 3.58 12.77
CA CYS A 124 21.62 4.41 11.70
C CYS A 124 21.29 5.90 11.91
N VAL A 125 20.07 6.23 12.35
CA VAL A 125 19.68 7.61 12.65
C VAL A 125 20.46 8.17 13.84
N GLN A 126 20.68 7.38 14.90
CA GLN A 126 21.52 7.77 16.04
C GLN A 126 22.97 8.09 15.64
N LEU A 127 23.47 7.40 14.61
CA LEU A 127 24.81 7.60 14.05
C LEU A 127 24.87 8.74 13.02
N GLY A 128 23.73 9.37 12.68
CA GLY A 128 23.67 10.54 11.82
C GLY A 128 23.09 10.33 10.41
N ALA A 129 22.52 9.16 10.10
CA ALA A 129 21.67 9.05 8.90
C ALA A 129 20.40 9.89 9.05
N THR A 130 19.86 10.33 7.92
CA THR A 130 18.61 11.09 7.88
C THR A 130 17.48 10.27 7.27
N LEU A 131 16.29 10.36 7.86
CA LEU A 131 15.07 9.75 7.30
C LEU A 131 14.55 10.55 6.08
N GLU A 132 14.93 11.83 5.98
CA GLU A 132 14.60 12.73 4.86
C GLU A 132 15.49 12.51 3.63
N ASP A 133 16.47 11.60 3.71
CA ASP A 133 17.20 11.17 2.52
C ASP A 133 16.20 10.61 1.51
N ARG A 134 16.40 10.97 0.24
CA ARG A 134 15.45 10.64 -0.80
C ARG A 134 15.28 9.13 -1.02
N ASN A 135 16.35 8.35 -0.92
CA ASN A 135 16.26 6.89 -1.11
C ASN A 135 15.64 6.24 0.12
N THR A 136 16.01 6.68 1.32
CA THR A 136 15.41 6.19 2.58
C THR A 136 13.93 6.54 2.67
N SER A 137 13.53 7.76 2.34
CA SER A 137 12.12 8.17 2.30
C SER A 137 11.29 7.33 1.32
N ILE A 138 11.83 7.03 0.13
CA ILE A 138 11.16 6.13 -0.83
C ILE A 138 11.02 4.73 -0.22
N ALA A 139 12.09 4.18 0.36
CA ALA A 139 12.05 2.86 1.00
C ALA A 139 10.99 2.80 2.11
N LEU A 140 10.91 3.84 2.95
CA LEU A 140 9.91 3.96 4.01
C LEU A 140 8.49 4.03 3.45
N GLU A 141 8.20 4.87 2.45
CA GLU A 141 6.85 4.98 1.88
C GLU A 141 6.31 3.64 1.36
N PHE A 142 7.15 2.86 0.70
CA PHE A 142 6.73 1.61 0.06
C PHE A 142 6.79 0.40 0.99
N ALA A 143 7.78 0.33 1.86
CA ALA A 143 8.09 -0.88 2.59
C ALA A 143 7.96 -0.77 4.11
N ALA A 144 7.76 0.43 4.68
CA ALA A 144 7.62 0.57 6.13
C ALA A 144 6.41 -0.19 6.64
N ARG A 145 6.62 -1.19 7.49
CA ARG A 145 5.55 -1.97 8.14
C ARG A 145 5.78 -2.09 9.63
N GLY A 146 4.68 -2.25 10.35
CA GLY A 146 4.65 -2.59 11.77
C GLY A 146 4.83 -1.40 12.72
N PRO A 147 4.43 -1.58 13.99
CA PRO A 147 4.45 -0.53 15.00
C PRO A 147 5.87 -0.08 15.38
N ALA A 148 6.83 -1.01 15.46
CA ALA A 148 8.20 -0.69 15.86
C ALA A 148 8.87 0.33 14.92
N LEU A 149 8.58 0.24 13.63
CA LEU A 149 9.08 1.20 12.66
C LEU A 149 8.36 2.54 12.76
N LEU A 150 7.04 2.53 12.95
CA LEU A 150 6.28 3.77 13.21
C LEU A 150 6.77 4.49 14.47
N ASP A 151 7.18 3.77 15.52
CA ASP A 151 7.80 4.36 16.70
C ASP A 151 9.09 5.12 16.35
N VAL A 152 9.93 4.56 15.47
CA VAL A 152 11.13 5.25 14.97
C VAL A 152 10.74 6.51 14.20
N LEU A 153 9.81 6.39 13.24
CA LEU A 153 9.39 7.51 12.39
C LEU A 153 8.79 8.66 13.21
N TYR A 154 7.95 8.33 14.20
CA TYR A 154 7.35 9.31 15.10
C TYR A 154 8.37 9.91 16.07
N GLN A 155 9.26 9.08 16.64
CA GLN A 155 10.31 9.55 17.56
C GLN A 155 11.20 10.62 16.91
N TYR A 156 11.55 10.42 15.64
CA TYR A 156 12.43 11.30 14.87
C TYR A 156 11.69 12.32 14.00
N ASP A 157 10.40 12.50 14.21
CA ASP A 157 9.54 13.49 13.51
C ASP A 157 9.66 13.42 11.98
N TRP A 158 9.72 12.20 11.43
CA TRP A 158 9.80 12.00 9.99
C TRP A 158 8.60 12.66 9.31
N ARG A 159 8.84 13.53 8.32
CA ARG A 159 7.80 14.30 7.62
C ARG A 159 6.87 15.09 8.53
N ASP A 160 7.39 15.62 9.63
CA ASP A 160 6.60 16.40 10.60
C ASP A 160 5.46 15.56 11.23
N MET A 161 5.57 14.22 11.28
CA MET A 161 4.53 13.35 11.83
C MET A 161 4.15 13.70 13.28
N LYS A 162 5.11 14.20 14.07
CA LYS A 162 4.90 14.58 15.46
C LYS A 162 4.49 16.05 15.59
N THR A 163 4.93 16.91 14.67
CA THR A 163 4.75 18.37 14.76
C THR A 163 3.62 18.94 13.89
N SER A 164 3.11 18.18 12.92
CA SER A 164 2.07 18.59 11.98
C SER A 164 0.88 17.64 11.99
N SER A 165 -0.29 18.15 12.41
CA SER A 165 -1.55 17.38 12.37
C SER A 165 -1.93 16.94 10.95
N LEU A 166 -1.62 17.77 9.95
CA LEU A 166 -1.84 17.44 8.55
C LEU A 166 -0.95 16.28 8.10
N ALA A 167 0.32 16.26 8.50
CA ALA A 167 1.23 15.17 8.16
C ALA A 167 0.83 13.87 8.87
N PHE A 168 0.48 13.96 10.15
CA PHE A 168 -0.03 12.84 10.92
C PHE A 168 -1.29 12.23 10.28
N HIS A 169 -2.24 13.08 9.87
CA HIS A 169 -3.46 12.65 9.19
C HIS A 169 -3.19 12.01 7.82
N ARG A 170 -2.22 12.50 7.05
CA ARG A 170 -1.80 11.85 5.79
C ARG A 170 -1.23 10.46 6.04
N MET A 171 -0.47 10.29 7.10
CA MET A 171 0.10 8.98 7.47
C MET A 171 -0.96 8.03 8.04
N LEU A 172 -1.95 8.55 8.77
CA LEU A 172 -3.15 7.82 9.14
C LEU A 172 -3.91 7.32 7.89
N GLU A 173 -4.12 8.17 6.88
CA GLU A 173 -4.75 7.77 5.63
C GLU A 173 -3.95 6.67 4.91
N TRP A 174 -2.62 6.83 4.81
CA TRP A 174 -1.73 5.81 4.27
C TRP A 174 -1.91 4.46 4.98
N SER A 175 -2.08 4.45 6.31
CA SER A 175 -2.26 3.21 7.08
C SER A 175 -3.50 2.39 6.66
N LEU A 176 -4.55 3.05 6.14
CA LEU A 176 -5.76 2.38 5.65
C LEU A 176 -5.49 1.50 4.42
N HIS A 177 -4.44 1.82 3.66
CA HIS A 177 -4.01 1.08 2.48
C HIS A 177 -2.89 0.07 2.78
N THR A 178 -2.18 0.27 3.89
CA THR A 178 -1.03 -0.56 4.26
C THR A 178 -1.45 -1.79 5.04
N GLY A 179 -2.08 -1.61 6.20
CA GLY A 179 -2.38 -2.74 7.08
C GLY A 179 -3.00 -2.36 8.43
N PRO A 180 -3.62 -3.34 9.12
CA PRO A 180 -4.34 -3.10 10.37
C PRO A 180 -3.41 -2.78 11.54
N GLN A 181 -2.15 -3.23 11.52
CA GLN A 181 -1.19 -2.93 12.58
C GLN A 181 -0.79 -1.45 12.56
N GLU A 182 -0.55 -0.90 11.37
CA GLU A 182 -0.24 0.52 11.19
C GLU A 182 -1.44 1.37 11.61
N LEU A 183 -2.64 1.01 11.17
CA LEU A 183 -3.86 1.70 11.57
C LEU A 183 -4.06 1.66 13.09
N GLN A 184 -3.88 0.49 13.71
CA GLN A 184 -4.01 0.34 15.16
C GLN A 184 -3.01 1.24 15.89
N TRP A 185 -1.76 1.32 15.42
CA TRP A 185 -0.76 2.20 15.99
C TRP A 185 -1.23 3.65 16.00
N PHE A 186 -1.80 4.18 14.89
CA PHE A 186 -2.33 5.55 14.88
C PHE A 186 -3.49 5.72 15.86
N LEU A 187 -4.40 4.74 15.95
CA LEU A 187 -5.55 4.78 16.86
C LEU A 187 -5.15 4.73 18.34
N ASP A 188 -4.01 4.09 18.65
CA ASP A 188 -3.41 4.07 19.99
C ASP A 188 -2.69 5.39 20.32
N HIS A 189 -2.39 6.19 19.30
CA HIS A 189 -1.84 7.55 19.40
C HIS A 189 -2.91 8.63 19.20
N ASP A 190 -4.12 8.36 19.69
CA ASP A 190 -5.27 9.28 19.71
C ASP A 190 -5.70 9.82 18.32
N ALA A 191 -5.36 9.10 17.23
CA ALA A 191 -5.86 9.45 15.91
C ALA A 191 -7.37 9.28 15.80
N GLU A 192 -8.07 10.35 15.41
CA GLU A 192 -9.50 10.30 15.11
C GLU A 192 -9.72 9.93 13.64
N VAL A 193 -10.66 9.02 13.40
CA VAL A 193 -11.08 8.63 12.05
C VAL A 193 -12.51 9.12 11.83
N ASP A 194 -12.69 10.01 10.86
CA ASP A 194 -13.98 10.54 10.48
C ASP A 194 -14.40 10.09 9.07
N ARG A 195 -15.61 10.49 8.67
CA ARG A 195 -16.16 10.11 7.36
C ARG A 195 -15.45 10.80 6.19
N GLU A 196 -14.87 11.97 6.42
CA GLU A 196 -14.18 12.75 5.38
C GLU A 196 -12.87 12.08 5.02
N LEU A 197 -12.12 11.59 6.02
CA LEU A 197 -10.95 10.75 5.84
C LEU A 197 -11.29 9.51 5.01
N ILE A 198 -12.34 8.77 5.36
CA ILE A 198 -12.74 7.58 4.59
C ILE A 198 -13.12 7.98 3.15
N ARG A 199 -13.90 9.05 2.97
CA ARG A 199 -14.29 9.53 1.63
C ARG A 199 -13.07 9.87 0.78
N HIS A 200 -12.06 10.53 1.36
CA HIS A 200 -10.82 10.83 0.66
C HIS A 200 -10.05 9.56 0.31
N ALA A 201 -9.87 8.66 1.28
CA ALA A 201 -9.08 7.44 1.14
C ALA A 201 -9.64 6.48 0.07
N VAL A 202 -10.97 6.40 -0.11
CA VAL A 202 -11.55 5.47 -1.09
C VAL A 202 -11.28 5.83 -2.56
N HIS A 203 -10.76 7.03 -2.85
CA HIS A 203 -10.37 7.44 -4.20
C HIS A 203 -9.02 6.87 -4.65
N GLY A 204 -8.16 6.51 -3.69
CA GLY A 204 -6.81 5.99 -3.95
C GLY A 204 -6.77 4.48 -4.20
N ALA A 205 -5.78 3.83 -3.59
CA ALA A 205 -5.70 2.38 -3.55
C ALA A 205 -6.90 1.79 -2.78
N PRO A 206 -7.25 0.52 -2.96
CA PRO A 206 -8.27 -0.11 -2.13
C PRO A 206 -7.87 -0.03 -0.64
N LEU A 207 -8.82 0.28 0.25
CA LEU A 207 -8.58 0.09 1.69
C LEU A 207 -8.40 -1.41 1.97
N LYS A 208 -7.54 -1.75 2.92
CA LYS A 208 -7.39 -3.14 3.36
C LYS A 208 -8.64 -3.57 4.10
N THR A 209 -9.16 -4.75 3.74
CA THR A 209 -10.35 -5.35 4.36
C THR A 209 -10.21 -5.45 5.89
N ALA A 210 -9.04 -5.83 6.39
CA ALA A 210 -8.75 -5.87 7.82
C ALA A 210 -8.79 -4.47 8.51
N CYS A 211 -8.43 -3.40 7.80
CA CYS A 211 -8.58 -2.04 8.32
C CYS A 211 -10.07 -1.64 8.41
N VAL A 212 -10.87 -2.02 7.40
CA VAL A 212 -12.32 -1.79 7.41
C VAL A 212 -12.97 -2.53 8.59
N GLU A 213 -12.60 -3.80 8.81
CA GLU A 213 -13.06 -4.60 9.95
C GLU A 213 -12.72 -3.95 11.29
N LEU A 214 -11.48 -3.52 11.48
CA LEU A 214 -11.03 -2.82 12.69
C LEU A 214 -11.88 -1.55 12.94
N LEU A 215 -12.05 -0.72 11.91
CA LEU A 215 -12.85 0.50 12.01
C LEU A 215 -14.33 0.22 12.26
N LEU A 216 -14.90 -0.84 11.67
CA LEU A 216 -16.26 -1.29 11.95
C LEU A 216 -16.42 -1.66 13.44
N HIS A 217 -15.48 -2.40 14.01
CA HIS A 217 -15.51 -2.75 15.43
C HIS A 217 -15.42 -1.53 16.35
N ARG A 218 -14.60 -0.54 15.99
CA ARG A 218 -14.35 0.65 16.83
C ARG A 218 -15.43 1.74 16.69
N TYR A 219 -15.82 2.05 15.46
CA TYR A 219 -16.68 3.21 15.14
C TYR A 219 -18.09 2.80 14.69
N GLY A 220 -18.30 1.54 14.36
CA GLY A 220 -19.56 1.02 13.83
C GLY A 220 -19.82 1.41 12.37
N VAL A 221 -20.88 0.84 11.81
CA VAL A 221 -21.24 1.01 10.39
C VAL A 221 -21.55 2.46 9.98
N LYS A 222 -21.90 3.33 10.93
CA LYS A 222 -22.22 4.75 10.68
C LYS A 222 -21.04 5.54 10.12
N LEU A 223 -19.80 5.10 10.36
CA LEU A 223 -18.60 5.70 9.79
C LEU A 223 -18.57 5.56 8.25
N PHE A 224 -19.14 4.48 7.70
CA PHE A 224 -19.05 4.18 6.28
C PHE A 224 -20.22 4.74 5.47
N LYS A 225 -21.28 5.18 6.13
CA LYS A 225 -22.45 5.77 5.48
C LYS A 225 -22.04 7.03 4.69
N GLY A 226 -22.38 7.07 3.40
CA GLY A 226 -22.11 8.17 2.49
C GLY A 226 -20.64 8.32 2.08
N THR A 227 -19.80 7.31 2.33
CA THR A 227 -18.35 7.38 2.01
C THR A 227 -17.97 6.85 0.63
N ARG A 228 -18.91 6.22 -0.10
CA ARG A 228 -18.67 5.46 -1.34
C ARG A 228 -17.80 4.20 -1.17
N LEU A 229 -17.52 3.75 0.05
CA LEU A 229 -16.68 2.55 0.24
C LEU A 229 -17.34 1.30 -0.36
N LEU A 230 -18.65 1.12 -0.15
CA LEU A 230 -19.38 -0.03 -0.71
C LEU A 230 -19.37 0.01 -2.25
N GLN A 231 -19.63 1.17 -2.85
CA GLN A 231 -19.59 1.38 -4.30
C GLN A 231 -18.19 1.10 -4.88
N ASN A 232 -17.13 1.58 -4.23
CA ASN A 232 -15.75 1.30 -4.65
C ASN A 232 -15.37 -0.18 -4.49
N ALA A 233 -15.79 -0.82 -3.41
CA ALA A 233 -15.56 -2.26 -3.22
C ALA A 233 -16.25 -3.07 -4.32
N ALA A 234 -17.50 -2.72 -4.65
CA ALA A 234 -18.26 -3.32 -5.75
C ALA A 234 -17.62 -3.08 -7.12
N LYS A 235 -17.20 -1.85 -7.42
CA LYS A 235 -16.47 -1.47 -8.64
C LYS A 235 -15.17 -2.25 -8.84
N ARG A 236 -14.54 -2.70 -7.76
CA ARG A 236 -13.28 -3.47 -7.78
C ARG A 236 -13.51 -4.98 -7.61
N GLY A 237 -14.74 -5.42 -7.40
CA GLY A 237 -15.07 -6.82 -7.13
C GLY A 237 -14.53 -7.35 -5.80
N ASN A 238 -14.26 -6.47 -4.82
CA ASN A 238 -13.76 -6.87 -3.51
C ASN A 238 -14.90 -7.43 -2.65
N THR A 239 -15.20 -8.71 -2.83
CA THR A 239 -16.32 -9.40 -2.16
C THR A 239 -16.17 -9.45 -0.65
N ASP A 240 -14.96 -9.47 -0.11
CA ASP A 240 -14.74 -9.53 1.33
C ASP A 240 -15.14 -8.21 2.00
N THR A 241 -14.72 -7.08 1.43
CA THR A 241 -15.15 -5.76 1.93
C THR A 241 -16.66 -5.53 1.74
N ILE A 242 -17.24 -5.98 0.62
CA ILE A 242 -18.70 -5.91 0.41
C ILE A 242 -19.42 -6.70 1.50
N ARG A 243 -19.00 -7.94 1.75
CA ARG A 243 -19.58 -8.81 2.77
C ARG A 243 -19.55 -8.15 4.14
N LEU A 244 -18.38 -7.68 4.58
CA LEU A 244 -18.21 -7.05 5.88
C LEU A 244 -19.15 -5.85 6.09
N LEU A 245 -19.26 -4.98 5.09
CA LEU A 245 -20.10 -3.78 5.21
C LEU A 245 -21.59 -4.11 5.26
N LEU A 246 -22.04 -5.07 4.43
CA LEU A 246 -23.45 -5.46 4.39
C LEU A 246 -23.87 -6.28 5.61
N GLU A 247 -23.01 -7.17 6.11
CA GLU A 247 -23.23 -7.90 7.37
C GLU A 247 -23.24 -6.96 8.58
N ALA A 248 -22.48 -5.86 8.53
CA ALA A 248 -22.55 -4.80 9.52
C ALA A 248 -23.81 -3.89 9.42
N GLY A 249 -24.67 -4.14 8.43
CA GLY A 249 -25.96 -3.43 8.25
C GLY A 249 -25.87 -2.15 7.42
N LEU A 250 -24.84 -1.99 6.59
CA LEU A 250 -24.81 -0.91 5.61
C LEU A 250 -25.88 -1.16 4.53
N ASP A 251 -26.59 -0.11 4.13
CA ASP A 251 -27.66 -0.21 3.13
C ASP A 251 -27.08 -0.58 1.76
N ALA A 252 -27.55 -1.70 1.20
CA ALA A 252 -27.09 -2.21 -0.09
C ALA A 252 -27.49 -1.29 -1.27
N ASP A 253 -28.56 -0.51 -1.09
CA ASP A 253 -29.08 0.45 -2.06
C ASP A 253 -28.70 1.90 -1.74
N GLU A 254 -27.67 2.10 -0.91
CA GLU A 254 -27.18 3.43 -0.59
C GLU A 254 -26.81 4.18 -1.89
N LEU A 255 -27.46 5.33 -2.08
CA LEU A 255 -27.20 6.25 -3.17
C LEU A 255 -26.15 7.26 -2.70
N VAL A 256 -25.02 7.31 -3.42
CA VAL A 256 -23.95 8.24 -3.12
C VAL A 256 -23.48 8.90 -4.43
N PRO A 257 -23.30 10.23 -4.48
CA PRO A 257 -22.86 10.94 -5.68
C PRO A 257 -21.41 10.56 -6.04
N PRO A 258 -21.03 10.56 -7.33
CA PRO A 258 -19.65 10.37 -7.76
C PRO A 258 -18.75 11.51 -7.24
N PRO A 259 -17.42 11.28 -7.15
CA PRO A 259 -16.48 12.32 -6.73
C PRO A 259 -16.41 13.55 -7.63
N THR A 260 -16.79 13.41 -8.90
CA THR A 260 -16.73 14.49 -9.89
C THR A 260 -18.13 15.03 -10.13
N HIS A 261 -18.31 16.34 -9.90
CA HIS A 261 -19.58 17.06 -10.12
C HIS A 261 -19.97 17.20 -11.60
N ASP A 262 -19.15 16.72 -12.54
CA ASP A 262 -19.30 17.03 -13.98
C ASP A 262 -20.19 16.07 -14.76
N ASP A 263 -20.55 14.89 -14.22
CA ASP A 263 -21.29 13.87 -15.00
C ASP A 263 -22.78 13.73 -14.60
N GLY A 264 -23.36 14.79 -14.02
CA GLY A 264 -24.80 14.92 -13.76
C GLY A 264 -25.25 14.55 -12.34
N GLU A 265 -26.53 14.78 -12.05
CA GLU A 265 -27.22 14.49 -10.77
C GLU A 265 -27.43 12.98 -10.53
N CYS A 266 -26.45 12.14 -10.88
CA CYS A 266 -26.53 10.69 -10.73
C CYS A 266 -25.89 10.25 -9.41
N GLU A 267 -26.57 9.41 -8.64
CA GLU A 267 -26.05 8.77 -7.44
C GLU A 267 -25.98 7.26 -7.65
N PHE A 268 -24.81 6.65 -7.49
CA PHE A 268 -24.62 5.24 -7.86
C PHE A 268 -24.83 4.30 -6.68
N THR A 269 -25.53 3.18 -6.92
CA THR A 269 -25.55 2.04 -6.00
C THR A 269 -24.34 1.14 -6.20
N ALA A 270 -24.02 0.33 -5.19
CA ALA A 270 -22.97 -0.68 -5.29
C ALA A 270 -23.29 -1.72 -6.37
N LEU A 271 -24.56 -2.12 -6.51
CA LEU A 271 -24.99 -3.07 -7.53
C LEU A 271 -24.73 -2.53 -8.95
N TYR A 272 -25.01 -1.24 -9.19
CA TYR A 272 -24.73 -0.62 -10.48
C TYR A 272 -23.24 -0.70 -10.85
N GLU A 273 -22.35 -0.34 -9.91
CA GLU A 273 -20.90 -0.39 -10.12
C GLU A 273 -20.38 -1.81 -10.38
N ALA A 274 -20.88 -2.81 -9.65
CA ALA A 274 -20.54 -4.21 -9.87
C ALA A 274 -20.97 -4.71 -11.25
N VAL A 275 -22.18 -4.33 -11.70
CA VAL A 275 -22.69 -4.68 -13.05
C VAL A 275 -21.85 -3.99 -14.13
N TYR A 276 -21.59 -2.69 -13.99
CA TYR A 276 -20.78 -1.92 -14.93
C TYR A 276 -19.38 -2.50 -15.13
N LYS A 277 -18.78 -3.04 -14.06
CA LYS A 277 -17.47 -3.69 -14.07
C LYS A 277 -17.53 -5.21 -14.27
N GLN A 278 -18.71 -5.76 -14.51
CA GLN A 278 -18.95 -7.19 -14.78
C GLN A 278 -18.43 -8.12 -13.66
N HIS A 279 -18.47 -7.67 -12.41
CA HIS A 279 -18.06 -8.45 -11.25
C HIS A 279 -19.21 -9.34 -10.77
N GLU A 280 -19.41 -10.48 -11.42
CA GLU A 280 -20.54 -11.39 -11.18
C GLU A 280 -20.66 -11.84 -9.71
N GLU A 281 -19.55 -12.15 -9.03
CA GLU A 281 -19.58 -12.55 -7.63
C GLU A 281 -19.99 -11.40 -6.69
N ALA A 282 -19.57 -10.17 -6.99
CA ALA A 282 -20.03 -8.99 -6.26
C ALA A 282 -21.54 -8.75 -6.51
N VAL A 283 -22.03 -8.95 -7.73
CA VAL A 283 -23.46 -8.89 -8.06
C VAL A 283 -24.24 -9.92 -7.23
N LYS A 284 -23.82 -11.20 -7.23
CA LYS A 284 -24.48 -12.25 -6.44
C LYS A 284 -24.58 -11.87 -4.97
N LEU A 285 -23.47 -11.40 -4.39
CA LEU A 285 -23.40 -11.03 -2.99
C LEU A 285 -24.32 -9.85 -2.67
N LEU A 286 -24.30 -8.79 -3.48
CA LEU A 286 -25.17 -7.62 -3.29
C LEU A 286 -26.67 -8.00 -3.36
N LEU A 287 -27.04 -8.87 -4.31
CA LEU A 287 -28.42 -9.36 -4.42
C LEU A 287 -28.83 -10.25 -3.23
N GLN A 288 -27.92 -11.05 -2.68
CA GLN A 288 -28.19 -11.85 -1.48
C GLN A 288 -28.51 -10.98 -0.25
N HIS A 289 -27.95 -9.78 -0.20
CA HIS A 289 -28.20 -8.79 0.85
C HIS A 289 -29.32 -7.79 0.48
N GLY A 290 -30.10 -8.08 -0.56
CA GLY A 290 -31.32 -7.34 -0.87
C GLY A 290 -31.15 -6.09 -1.72
N ALA A 291 -30.00 -5.91 -2.40
CA ALA A 291 -29.85 -4.83 -3.38
C ALA A 291 -30.90 -4.93 -4.49
N ASP A 292 -31.54 -3.81 -4.84
CA ASP A 292 -32.61 -3.74 -5.82
C ASP A 292 -32.04 -3.63 -7.26
N PRO A 293 -32.25 -4.66 -8.12
CA PRO A 293 -31.83 -4.61 -9.53
C PRO A 293 -32.46 -3.48 -10.35
N GLU A 294 -33.60 -2.97 -9.90
CA GLU A 294 -34.38 -1.94 -10.56
C GLU A 294 -34.20 -0.56 -9.92
N LYS A 295 -33.29 -0.43 -8.94
CA LYS A 295 -32.98 0.84 -8.28
C LYS A 295 -32.53 1.87 -9.31
N GLN A 296 -33.24 3.00 -9.35
CA GLN A 296 -32.89 4.12 -10.20
C GLN A 296 -31.74 4.92 -9.58
N ILE A 297 -30.68 5.14 -10.36
CA ILE A 297 -29.51 5.92 -9.95
C ILE A 297 -29.55 7.38 -10.44
N CYS A 298 -30.57 7.75 -11.21
CA CYS A 298 -30.76 9.10 -11.75
C CYS A 298 -32.24 9.36 -12.09
N ILE A 299 -32.56 10.64 -12.28
CA ILE A 299 -33.94 11.14 -12.41
C ILE A 299 -34.59 10.72 -13.75
N ASP A 300 -33.81 10.37 -14.78
CA ASP A 300 -34.35 9.99 -16.11
C ASP A 300 -34.94 8.56 -16.18
N GLY A 301 -34.84 7.78 -15.10
CA GLY A 301 -35.46 6.45 -14.96
C GLY A 301 -34.92 5.36 -15.87
N LEU A 302 -33.90 5.64 -16.70
CA LEU A 302 -33.31 4.70 -17.65
C LEU A 302 -32.03 4.03 -17.14
N ASN A 303 -31.44 4.53 -16.06
CA ASN A 303 -30.22 3.94 -15.50
C ASN A 303 -30.57 3.14 -14.24
N THR A 304 -30.76 1.84 -14.42
CA THR A 304 -30.84 0.83 -13.35
C THR A 304 -29.79 -0.25 -13.59
N PRO A 305 -29.35 -1.01 -12.56
CA PRO A 305 -28.44 -2.12 -12.75
C PRO A 305 -28.94 -3.14 -13.79
N LEU A 306 -30.24 -3.45 -13.80
CA LEU A 306 -30.84 -4.37 -14.78
C LEU A 306 -30.77 -3.82 -16.22
N LYS A 307 -31.20 -2.58 -16.44
CA LYS A 307 -31.16 -1.95 -17.78
C LYS A 307 -29.73 -1.82 -18.30
N LEU A 308 -28.77 -1.57 -17.41
CA LEU A 308 -27.36 -1.53 -17.77
C LEU A 308 -26.88 -2.88 -18.30
N ALA A 309 -27.21 -3.98 -17.60
CA ALA A 309 -26.85 -5.33 -18.01
C ALA A 309 -27.50 -5.74 -19.35
N GLU A 310 -28.78 -5.41 -19.54
CA GLU A 310 -29.51 -5.66 -20.79
C GLU A 310 -28.92 -4.86 -21.95
N GLY A 311 -28.72 -3.55 -21.76
CA GLY A 311 -28.23 -2.64 -22.79
C GLY A 311 -26.82 -2.96 -23.28
N HIS A 312 -25.96 -3.53 -22.42
CA HIS A 312 -24.61 -3.96 -22.77
C HIS A 312 -24.50 -5.45 -23.13
N GLY A 313 -25.59 -6.21 -23.06
CA GLY A 313 -25.60 -7.64 -23.39
C GLY A 313 -24.88 -8.54 -22.39
N PHE A 314 -24.81 -8.15 -21.11
CA PHE A 314 -24.20 -8.94 -20.03
C PHE A 314 -25.10 -10.11 -19.62
N ALA A 315 -25.28 -11.09 -20.51
CA ALA A 315 -26.30 -12.14 -20.41
C ALA A 315 -26.31 -12.88 -19.07
N SER A 316 -25.14 -13.26 -18.53
CA SER A 316 -25.04 -13.94 -17.23
C SER A 316 -25.57 -13.06 -16.09
N ILE A 317 -25.13 -11.79 -16.05
CA ILE A 317 -25.51 -10.82 -15.02
C ILE A 317 -26.99 -10.44 -15.16
N ALA A 318 -27.49 -10.20 -16.37
CA ALA A 318 -28.90 -9.93 -16.62
C ALA A 318 -29.79 -11.08 -16.12
N ALA A 319 -29.38 -12.34 -16.36
CA ALA A 319 -30.10 -13.51 -15.84
C ALA A 319 -30.11 -13.56 -14.30
N LEU A 320 -29.02 -13.18 -13.62
CA LEU A 320 -28.99 -13.07 -12.16
C LEU A 320 -29.95 -11.99 -11.64
N LEU A 321 -29.95 -10.82 -12.28
CA LEU A 321 -30.79 -9.70 -11.91
C LEU A 321 -32.27 -10.01 -12.10
N HIS A 322 -32.68 -10.57 -13.26
CA HIS A 322 -34.07 -11.02 -13.48
C HIS A 322 -34.53 -12.04 -12.44
N ARG A 323 -33.68 -13.03 -12.13
CA ARG A 323 -34.00 -14.03 -11.09
C ARG A 323 -34.24 -13.38 -9.73
N SER A 324 -33.51 -12.31 -9.40
CA SER A 324 -33.73 -11.56 -8.16
C SER A 324 -35.07 -10.82 -8.17
N VAL A 325 -35.38 -10.12 -9.27
CA VAL A 325 -36.66 -9.41 -9.46
C VAL A 325 -37.85 -10.36 -9.35
N GLU A 326 -37.78 -11.55 -9.96
CA GLU A 326 -38.83 -12.58 -9.88
C GLU A 326 -39.10 -13.05 -8.45
N LYS A 327 -38.04 -13.17 -7.63
CA LYS A 327 -38.17 -13.54 -6.21
C LYS A 327 -38.82 -12.44 -5.37
N GLY A 328 -38.53 -11.17 -5.68
CA GLY A 328 -39.01 -10.00 -4.93
C GLY A 328 -40.48 -9.61 -5.14
N LYS A 329 -41.17 -10.15 -6.16
CA LYS A 329 -42.59 -9.84 -6.42
C LYS A 329 -43.51 -10.48 -5.35
N PRO A 330 -44.42 -9.71 -4.71
CA PRO A 330 -45.41 -10.28 -3.80
C PRO A 330 -46.34 -11.22 -4.57
N GLY A 331 -46.19 -12.52 -4.34
CA GLY A 331 -46.88 -13.58 -5.07
C GLY A 331 -45.96 -14.67 -5.65
N SER A 332 -44.63 -14.49 -5.61
CA SER A 332 -43.69 -15.58 -5.86
C SER A 332 -43.80 -16.59 -4.69
N ARG A 333 -44.25 -17.81 -4.97
CA ARG A 333 -44.49 -18.83 -3.94
C ARG A 333 -43.16 -19.26 -3.32
N SER A 334 -42.83 -18.74 -2.14
CA SER A 334 -41.80 -19.32 -1.28
C SER A 334 -42.36 -20.59 -0.63
N TRP A 335 -42.20 -21.74 -1.29
CA TRP A 335 -42.25 -23.01 -0.58
C TRP A 335 -40.92 -23.20 0.15
N THR A 336 -40.90 -22.89 1.44
CA THR A 336 -40.02 -23.52 2.45
C THR A 336 -40.61 -23.23 3.83
N SER A 337 -41.71 -23.91 4.11
CA SER A 337 -42.03 -24.37 5.45
C SER A 337 -41.55 -25.82 5.57
N ARG A 338 -40.99 -26.17 6.75
CA ARG A 338 -40.33 -27.42 7.21
C ARG A 338 -38.81 -27.31 7.16
N LEU A 339 -38.07 -27.30 8.27
CA LEU A 339 -38.30 -27.63 9.68
C LEU A 339 -37.42 -26.73 10.55
#